data_AF-A0A2N3EQH2-F1
#
_entry.id   AF-A0A2N3EQH2-F1
#
_cell.length_a   1.000
_cell.length_b   1.000
_cell.length_c   1.000
_cell.angle_alpha   90.00
_cell.angle_beta   90.00
_cell.angle_gamma   90.00
#
_symmetry.space_group_name_H-M   'P 1'
#
loop_
_entity.id
_entity.type
_entity.pdbx_description
1 polymer ?
#
loop_
_entity_poly.entity_id
_entity_poly.type
_entity_poly.pdbx_seq_one_letter_code
_entity_poly.pdbx_strand_id
1 'polypeptide(L)'
;MLNELQNSPVCEARVQSMLKEMVRSAVGRMIARQESAAPAGESEAHLDRLKAETDRIRDAQRTRDWSVASRFAGELARQNGLDAEAVEAPAVARQVLFLMRRLNELNARVEQDFEDPLHVGRELLLDHGLTPSRDAMKPPMLLSEAIEKACEEAPPDVETKIRVIGKLAIAFFENVAVSSIVLEQTELMRWMPPPDGIECAITVS
;
A
#
# COMPACT_ATOMS: atom_id res chain seq x y z
N MET A 1 30.62 -13.61 7.93
CA MET A 1 30.30 -12.70 6.82
C MET A 1 28.86 -12.95 6.34
N LEU A 2 27.87 -12.74 7.23
CA LEU A 2 26.43 -12.85 6.89
C LEU A 2 25.70 -11.51 7.04
N ASN A 3 26.42 -10.44 7.41
CA ASN A 3 25.85 -9.11 7.71
C ASN A 3 25.81 -8.15 6.51
N GLU A 4 26.22 -8.57 5.31
CA GLU A 4 26.27 -7.68 4.14
C GLU A 4 25.07 -7.85 3.18
N LEU A 5 24.18 -8.81 3.44
CA LEU A 5 23.01 -9.07 2.57
C LEU A 5 21.76 -8.23 2.90
N GLN A 6 21.76 -7.41 3.96
CA GLN A 6 20.57 -6.64 4.36
C GLN A 6 20.53 -5.20 3.84
N ASN A 7 21.63 -4.68 3.27
CA ASN A 7 21.67 -3.36 2.62
C ASN A 7 21.46 -3.48 1.10
N SER A 8 20.53 -4.33 0.68
CA SER A 8 20.14 -4.37 -0.73
C SER A 8 19.24 -3.15 -1.02
N PRO A 9 19.51 -2.35 -2.07
CA PRO A 9 18.61 -1.27 -2.49
C PRO A 9 17.17 -1.75 -2.74
N VAL A 10 16.99 -3.04 -3.01
CA VAL A 10 15.70 -3.71 -3.14
C VAL A 10 14.92 -3.74 -1.82
N CYS A 11 15.59 -3.86 -0.66
CA CYS A 11 14.94 -3.89 0.65
C CYS A 11 14.37 -2.50 1.02
N GLU A 12 15.16 -1.44 0.81
CA GLU A 12 14.71 -0.07 1.06
C GLU A 12 13.52 0.32 0.16
N ALA A 13 13.57 -0.02 -1.13
CA ALA A 13 12.47 0.22 -2.06
C ALA A 13 11.18 -0.50 -1.63
N ARG A 14 11.27 -1.74 -1.13
CA ARG A 14 10.12 -2.50 -0.60
C ARG A 14 9.55 -1.87 0.67
N VAL A 15 10.42 -1.40 1.57
CA VAL A 15 9.99 -0.68 2.79
C VAL A 15 9.27 0.63 2.41
N GLN A 16 9.81 1.42 1.48
CA GLN A 16 9.16 2.65 1.02
C GLN A 16 7.83 2.38 0.32
N SER A 17 7.75 1.33 -0.50
CA SER A 17 6.49 0.88 -1.12
C SER A 17 5.44 0.50 -0.08
N MET A 18 5.84 -0.24 0.96
CA MET A 18 4.98 -0.60 2.08
C MET A 18 4.49 0.65 2.85
N LEU A 19 5.37 1.57 3.20
CA LEU A 19 5.00 2.82 3.89
C LEU A 19 4.05 3.68 3.05
N LYS A 20 4.31 3.78 1.74
CA LYS A 20 3.42 4.45 0.78
C LYS A 20 2.01 3.83 0.78
N GLU A 21 1.93 2.50 0.76
CA GLU A 21 0.64 1.80 0.79
C GLU A 21 -0.09 1.98 2.12
N MET A 22 0.63 2.02 3.25
CA MET A 22 0.04 2.34 4.54
C MET A 22 -0.64 3.71 4.52
N VAL A 23 0.02 4.74 3.96
CA VAL A 23 -0.55 6.09 3.82
C VAL A 23 -1.77 6.08 2.92
N ARG A 24 -1.65 5.53 1.71
CA ARG A 24 -2.75 5.43 0.74
C ARG A 24 -3.98 4.79 1.36
N SER A 25 -3.81 3.61 1.96
CA SER A 25 -4.86 2.82 2.57
C SER A 25 -5.52 3.57 3.74
N ALA A 26 -4.73 4.23 4.59
CA ALA A 26 -5.25 4.99 5.71
C ALA A 26 -6.07 6.21 5.28
N VAL A 27 -5.57 7.01 4.34
CA VAL A 27 -6.29 8.19 3.82
C VAL A 27 -7.53 7.76 3.04
N GLY A 28 -7.46 6.68 2.25
CA GLY A 28 -8.63 6.09 1.58
C GLY A 28 -9.73 5.69 2.57
N ARG A 29 -9.37 5.09 3.72
CA ARG A 29 -10.34 4.78 4.79
C ARG A 29 -10.96 6.03 5.41
N MET A 30 -10.19 7.10 5.60
CA MET A 30 -10.71 8.37 6.13
C MET A 30 -11.79 8.96 5.20
N ILE A 31 -11.49 8.98 3.89
CA ILE A 31 -12.43 9.44 2.87
C ILE A 31 -13.70 8.58 2.88
N ALA A 32 -13.55 7.26 2.80
CA ALA A 32 -14.69 6.33 2.80
C ALA A 32 -15.56 6.48 4.07
N ARG A 33 -14.93 6.77 5.21
CA ARG A 33 -15.63 7.01 6.48
C ARG A 33 -16.42 8.32 6.47
N GLN A 34 -15.85 9.42 5.98
CA GLN A 34 -16.57 10.69 5.83
C GLN A 34 -17.75 10.58 4.86
N GLU A 35 -17.64 9.73 3.84
CA GLU A 35 -18.71 9.45 2.88
C GLU A 35 -19.76 8.48 3.41
N SER A 36 -19.46 7.77 4.50
CA SER A 36 -20.39 6.86 5.14
C SER A 36 -21.38 7.62 6.02
N ALA A 37 -22.64 7.20 6.01
CA ALA A 37 -23.68 7.74 6.88
C ALA A 37 -23.58 7.14 8.30
N ALA A 38 -22.43 7.33 8.96
CA ALA A 38 -22.20 6.79 10.30
C ALA A 38 -23.02 7.56 11.37
N PRO A 39 -23.69 6.87 12.31
CA PRO A 39 -24.34 7.49 13.45
C PRO A 39 -23.36 8.26 14.35
N ALA A 40 -23.81 9.36 14.96
CA ALA A 40 -22.97 10.25 15.78
C ALA A 40 -22.19 9.55 16.93
N GLY A 41 -22.71 8.49 17.53
CA GLY A 41 -22.03 7.72 18.58
C GLY A 41 -20.84 6.88 18.09
N GLU A 42 -20.75 6.61 16.79
CA GLU A 42 -19.62 5.86 16.21
C GLU A 42 -18.36 6.71 16.06
N SER A 43 -18.49 8.05 16.07
CA SER A 43 -17.37 8.99 15.97
C SER A 43 -16.56 9.08 17.26
N GLU A 44 -17.23 9.24 18.41
CA GLU A 44 -16.55 9.28 19.72
C GLU A 44 -15.82 7.96 20.01
N ALA A 45 -16.50 6.82 19.80
CA ALA A 45 -15.89 5.50 19.96
C ALA A 45 -14.71 5.27 18.99
N HIS A 46 -14.72 5.92 17.82
CA HIS A 46 -13.60 5.86 16.88
C HIS A 46 -12.41 6.69 17.34
N LEU A 47 -12.64 7.92 17.82
CA LEU A 47 -11.60 8.77 18.40
C LEU A 47 -10.93 8.12 19.61
N ASP A 48 -11.70 7.46 20.48
CA ASP A 48 -11.16 6.72 21.62
C ASP A 48 -10.27 5.55 21.17
N ARG A 49 -10.66 4.84 20.10
CA ARG A 49 -9.82 3.78 19.51
C ARG A 49 -8.51 4.34 18.96
N LEU A 50 -8.55 5.46 18.22
CA LEU A 50 -7.35 6.11 17.69
C LEU A 50 -6.40 6.57 18.80
N LYS A 51 -6.95 7.10 19.88
CA LYS A 51 -6.19 7.51 21.06
C LYS A 51 -5.54 6.31 21.74
N ALA A 52 -6.31 5.26 22.03
CA ALA A 52 -5.80 4.05 22.65
C ALA A 52 -4.70 3.37 21.80
N GLU A 53 -4.85 3.39 20.47
CA GLU A 53 -3.84 2.87 19.56
C GLU A 53 -2.57 3.74 19.55
N THR A 54 -2.72 5.07 19.55
CA THR A 54 -1.60 6.01 19.65
C THR A 54 -0.81 5.83 20.95
N ASP A 55 -1.50 5.62 22.07
CA ASP A 55 -0.86 5.38 23.36
C ASP A 55 -0.10 4.05 23.38
N ARG A 56 -0.68 2.98 22.81
CA ARG A 56 0.04 1.70 22.61
C ARG A 56 1.30 1.86 21.77
N ILE A 57 1.24 2.64 20.69
CA ILE A 57 2.41 2.92 19.84
C ILE A 57 3.51 3.64 20.64
N ARG A 58 3.13 4.64 21.45
CA ARG A 58 4.08 5.38 22.30
C ARG A 58 4.74 4.47 23.33
N ASP A 59 3.96 3.59 23.95
CA ASP A 59 4.49 2.65 24.94
C ASP A 59 5.42 1.63 24.28
N ALA A 60 5.07 1.10 23.11
CA ALA A 60 5.93 0.23 22.32
C ALA A 60 7.27 0.91 21.96
N GLN A 61 7.24 2.18 21.56
CA GLN A 61 8.46 2.96 21.28
C GLN A 61 9.33 3.16 22.54
N ARG A 62 8.72 3.35 23.72
CA ARG A 62 9.42 3.50 25.01
C ARG A 62 10.05 2.20 25.49
N THR A 63 9.31 1.09 25.40
CA THR A 63 9.77 -0.24 25.82
C THR A 63 10.63 -0.93 24.76
N ARG A 64 10.77 -0.32 23.57
CA ARG A 64 11.48 -0.89 22.40
C ARG A 64 10.86 -2.21 21.94
N ASP A 65 9.54 -2.34 22.08
CA ASP A 65 8.78 -3.46 21.56
C ASP A 65 8.49 -3.26 20.07
N TRP A 66 9.36 -3.80 19.22
CA TRP A 66 9.26 -3.66 17.77
C TRP A 66 8.27 -4.63 17.13
N SER A 67 7.86 -5.69 17.84
CA SER A 67 6.89 -6.68 17.36
C SER A 67 5.54 -6.04 17.00
N VAL A 68 5.22 -4.91 17.66
CA VAL A 68 4.01 -4.12 17.41
C VAL A 68 3.95 -3.58 15.97
N ALA A 69 5.08 -3.40 15.29
CA ALA A 69 5.10 -2.97 13.88
C ALA A 69 4.42 -3.98 12.95
N SER A 70 4.57 -5.28 13.21
CA SER A 70 3.95 -6.37 12.43
C SER A 70 2.43 -6.31 12.46
N ARG A 71 1.82 -5.81 13.54
CA ARG A 71 0.36 -5.62 13.61
C ARG A 71 -0.15 -4.60 12.59
N PHE A 72 0.66 -3.58 12.30
CA PHE A 72 0.25 -2.47 11.42
C PHE A 72 0.68 -2.68 9.97
N ALA A 73 1.87 -3.24 9.78
CA ALA A 73 2.49 -3.34 8.47
C ALA A 73 2.58 -4.78 7.94
N GLY A 74 2.31 -5.81 8.76
CA GLY A 74 2.59 -7.20 8.40
C GLY A 74 1.89 -7.71 7.14
N GLU A 75 0.63 -7.32 6.93
CA GLU A 75 -0.09 -7.68 5.70
C GLU A 75 0.55 -7.04 4.47
N LEU A 76 0.78 -5.72 4.52
CA LEU A 76 1.40 -4.98 3.43
C LEU A 76 2.85 -5.41 3.20
N ALA A 77 3.57 -5.77 4.25
CA ALA A 77 4.91 -6.32 4.18
C ALA A 77 4.93 -7.62 3.38
N ARG A 78 4.04 -8.56 3.70
CA ARG A 78 3.90 -9.81 2.93
C ARG A 78 3.59 -9.56 1.46
N GLN A 79 2.66 -8.65 1.17
CA GLN A 79 2.31 -8.26 -0.20
C GLN A 79 3.47 -7.58 -0.96
N ASN A 80 4.43 -6.99 -0.25
CA ASN A 80 5.65 -6.39 -0.81
C ASN A 80 6.87 -7.34 -0.73
N GLY A 81 6.68 -8.61 -0.36
CA GLY A 81 7.76 -9.59 -0.25
C GLY A 81 8.77 -9.30 0.86
N LEU A 82 8.31 -8.71 1.96
CA LEU A 82 9.06 -8.54 3.21
C LEU A 82 8.59 -9.59 4.22
N ASP A 83 9.55 -10.19 4.93
CA ASP A 83 9.26 -11.09 6.04
C ASP A 83 8.95 -10.31 7.33
N ALA A 84 8.40 -11.01 8.32
CA ALA A 84 8.07 -10.40 9.62
C ALA A 84 9.33 -9.88 10.33
N GLU A 85 10.45 -10.59 10.20
CA GLU A 85 11.73 -10.19 10.81
C GLU A 85 12.24 -8.84 10.27
N ALA A 86 12.07 -8.56 8.97
CA ALA A 86 12.42 -7.27 8.37
C ALA A 86 11.53 -6.13 8.88
N VAL A 87 10.24 -6.38 9.10
CA VAL A 87 9.30 -5.38 9.64
C VAL A 87 9.62 -5.06 11.11
N GLU A 88 10.01 -6.07 11.88
CA GLU A 88 10.35 -5.95 13.31
C GLU A 88 11.78 -5.43 13.52
N ALA A 89 12.59 -5.34 12.46
CA ALA A 89 13.91 -4.72 12.53
C ALA A 89 13.78 -3.27 13.06
N PRO A 90 14.57 -2.86 14.07
CA PRO A 90 14.36 -1.58 14.77
C PRO A 90 14.30 -0.34 13.85
N ALA A 91 15.03 -0.33 12.74
CA ALA A 91 15.03 0.79 11.80
C ALA A 91 13.70 0.90 11.03
N VAL A 92 13.12 -0.23 10.61
CA VAL A 92 11.85 -0.31 9.89
C VAL A 92 10.69 -0.12 10.86
N ALA A 93 10.71 -0.84 11.99
CA ALA A 93 9.68 -0.74 13.02
C ALA A 93 9.49 0.70 13.52
N ARG A 94 10.58 1.47 13.70
CA ARG A 94 10.48 2.89 14.07
C ARG A 94 9.77 3.73 13.02
N GLN A 95 10.05 3.50 11.74
CA GLN A 95 9.39 4.21 10.63
C GLN A 95 7.89 3.87 10.60
N VAL A 96 7.55 2.59 10.69
CA VAL A 96 6.16 2.11 10.73
C VAL A 96 5.40 2.73 11.91
N LEU A 97 5.94 2.63 13.12
CA LEU A 97 5.29 3.14 14.33
C LEU A 97 5.17 4.67 14.32
N PHE A 98 6.19 5.37 13.82
CA PHE A 98 6.13 6.83 13.65
C PHE A 98 5.05 7.23 12.64
N LEU A 99 5.01 6.57 11.48
CA LEU A 99 4.03 6.82 10.44
C LEU A 99 2.61 6.57 10.95
N MET A 100 2.40 5.45 11.65
CA MET A 100 1.10 5.09 12.18
C MET A 100 0.60 6.09 13.21
N ARG A 101 1.50 6.64 14.03
CA ARG A 101 1.17 7.74 14.95
C ARG A 101 0.71 8.99 14.18
N ARG A 102 1.46 9.42 13.16
CA ARG A 102 1.12 10.60 12.33
C ARG A 102 -0.22 10.40 11.61
N LEU A 103 -0.50 9.18 11.14
CA LEU A 103 -1.78 8.82 10.51
C LEU A 103 -2.94 8.83 11.51
N ASN A 104 -2.74 8.37 12.75
CA ASN A 104 -3.78 8.41 13.78
C ASN A 104 -4.08 9.85 14.23
N GLU A 105 -3.06 10.69 14.35
CA GLU A 105 -3.21 12.13 14.63
C GLU A 105 -3.97 12.84 13.49
N LEU A 106 -3.64 12.52 12.23
CA LEU A 106 -4.39 13.03 11.07
C LEU A 106 -5.86 12.57 11.08
N ASN A 107 -6.11 11.28 11.33
CA ASN A 107 -7.46 10.72 11.38
C ASN A 107 -8.31 11.36 12.49
N ALA A 108 -7.70 11.60 13.66
CA ALA A 108 -8.38 12.26 14.76
C ALA A 108 -8.81 13.69 14.40
N ARG A 109 -7.94 14.45 13.72
CA ARG A 109 -8.29 15.80 13.23
C ARG A 109 -9.40 15.78 12.19
N VAL A 110 -9.28 14.91 11.19
CA VAL A 110 -10.29 14.70 10.14
C VAL A 110 -11.66 14.38 10.76
N GLU A 111 -11.70 13.53 11.79
CA GLU A 111 -12.95 13.13 12.44
C GLU A 111 -13.52 14.24 13.36
N GLN A 112 -12.66 15.00 14.05
CA GLN A 112 -13.09 16.07 14.97
C GLN A 112 -13.60 17.32 14.24
N ASP A 113 -12.83 17.75 13.24
CA ASP A 113 -13.04 19.05 12.57
C ASP A 113 -13.73 18.88 11.20
N PHE A 114 -13.99 17.65 10.78
CA PHE A 114 -14.54 17.31 9.47
C PHE A 114 -13.71 17.87 8.30
N GLU A 115 -12.40 18.00 8.50
CA GLU A 115 -11.45 18.48 7.50
C GLU A 115 -11.28 17.47 6.35
N ASP A 116 -11.03 17.94 5.13
CA ASP A 116 -10.74 17.07 3.98
C ASP A 116 -9.36 16.37 4.17
N PRO A 117 -9.29 15.03 4.26
CA PRO A 117 -8.05 14.28 4.42
C PRO A 117 -7.00 14.58 3.36
N LEU A 118 -7.41 14.90 2.12
CA LEU A 118 -6.50 15.22 1.03
C LEU A 118 -5.87 16.61 1.19
N HIS A 119 -6.59 17.52 1.85
CA HIS A 119 -6.09 18.85 2.15
C HIS A 119 -5.14 18.83 3.35
N VAL A 120 -5.58 18.25 4.47
CA VAL A 120 -4.83 18.30 5.73
C VAL A 120 -3.73 17.26 5.83
N GLY A 121 -3.85 16.17 5.07
CA GLY A 121 -2.81 15.17 4.88
C GLY A 121 -1.86 15.46 3.71
N ARG A 122 -1.99 16.61 3.03
CA ARG A 122 -1.28 16.90 1.78
C ARG A 122 0.24 16.71 1.87
N GLU A 123 0.86 17.23 2.91
CA GLU A 123 2.30 17.09 3.13
C GLU A 123 2.69 15.61 3.29
N LEU A 124 1.95 14.88 4.13
CA LEU A 124 2.19 13.45 4.35
C LEU A 124 2.06 12.62 3.06
N LEU A 125 1.11 12.97 2.20
CA LEU A 125 0.92 12.32 0.89
C LEU A 125 2.12 12.59 -0.03
N LEU A 126 2.56 13.84 -0.12
CA LEU A 126 3.69 14.22 -0.96
C LEU A 126 5.01 13.62 -0.48
N ASP A 127 5.23 13.53 0.83
CA ASP A 127 6.39 12.86 1.44
C ASP A 127 6.52 11.40 0.98
N HIS A 128 5.41 10.75 0.62
CA HIS A 128 5.35 9.35 0.16
C HIS A 128 5.08 9.21 -1.34
N GLY A 129 5.22 10.29 -2.12
CA GLY A 129 5.03 10.28 -3.57
C GLY A 129 3.61 9.90 -4.00
N LEU A 130 2.60 10.31 -3.22
CA LEU A 130 1.18 10.17 -3.54
C LEU A 130 0.61 11.52 -3.97
N THR A 131 -0.06 11.53 -5.11
CA THR A 131 -0.84 12.69 -5.55
C THR A 131 -2.04 12.86 -4.60
N PRO A 132 -2.30 14.07 -4.05
CA PRO A 132 -3.47 14.35 -3.21
C PRO A 132 -4.78 14.36 -4.00
N SER A 133 -5.19 13.21 -4.51
CA SER A 133 -6.43 13.03 -5.26
C SER A 133 -7.16 11.76 -4.83
N ARG A 134 -8.47 11.74 -5.01
CA ARG A 134 -9.32 10.59 -4.69
C ARG A 134 -8.93 9.34 -5.47
N ASP A 135 -8.58 9.49 -6.73
CA ASP A 135 -8.16 8.37 -7.58
C ASP A 135 -6.85 7.73 -7.09
N ALA A 136 -5.90 8.53 -6.60
CA ALA A 136 -4.64 8.01 -6.07
C ALA A 136 -4.80 7.24 -4.74
N MET A 137 -5.92 7.45 -4.03
CA MET A 137 -6.25 6.76 -2.77
C MET A 137 -7.01 5.45 -2.97
N LYS A 138 -7.40 5.12 -4.21
CA LYS A 138 -7.96 3.80 -4.52
C LYS A 138 -6.90 2.72 -4.26
N PRO A 139 -7.29 1.55 -3.72
CA PRO A 139 -6.37 0.44 -3.54
C PRO A 139 -5.65 0.12 -4.86
N PRO A 140 -4.36 -0.27 -4.82
CA PRO A 140 -3.67 -0.72 -6.02
C PRO A 140 -4.36 -1.98 -6.55
N MET A 141 -4.60 -2.00 -7.85
CA MET A 141 -5.17 -3.15 -8.53
C MET A 141 -4.25 -4.35 -8.38
N LEU A 142 -4.80 -5.47 -7.92
CA LEU A 142 -4.07 -6.74 -7.79
C LEU A 142 -3.84 -7.37 -9.17
N LEU A 143 -2.84 -8.24 -9.27
CA LEU A 143 -2.53 -8.95 -10.51
C LEU A 143 -3.74 -9.76 -11.01
N SER A 144 -4.47 -10.44 -10.11
CA SER A 144 -5.69 -11.16 -10.46
C SER A 144 -6.78 -10.24 -11.04
N GLU A 145 -6.94 -9.06 -10.44
CA GLU A 145 -7.94 -8.08 -10.88
C GLU A 145 -7.57 -7.49 -12.24
N ALA A 146 -6.28 -7.20 -12.44
CA ALA A 146 -5.77 -6.74 -13.73
C ALA A 146 -5.95 -7.80 -14.83
N ILE A 147 -5.76 -9.08 -14.53
CA ILE A 147 -5.98 -10.18 -15.47
C ILE A 147 -7.45 -10.30 -15.85
N GLU A 148 -8.36 -10.28 -14.88
CA GLU A 148 -9.80 -10.36 -15.18
C GLU A 148 -10.25 -9.14 -15.99
N LYS A 149 -9.81 -7.94 -15.63
CA LYS A 149 -10.10 -6.72 -16.40
C LYS A 149 -9.54 -6.78 -17.83
N ALA A 150 -8.33 -7.30 -17.99
CA ALA A 150 -7.75 -7.53 -19.31
C ALA A 150 -8.53 -8.59 -20.11
N CYS A 151 -9.09 -9.61 -19.46
CA CYS A 151 -9.98 -10.58 -20.11
C CYS A 151 -11.30 -9.93 -20.56
N GLU A 152 -11.90 -9.08 -19.72
CA GLU A 152 -13.16 -8.38 -20.03
C GLU A 152 -13.03 -7.44 -21.24
N GLU A 153 -11.88 -6.78 -21.38
CA GLU A 153 -11.61 -5.84 -22.48
C GLU A 153 -11.05 -6.52 -23.74
N ALA A 154 -10.67 -7.80 -23.66
CA ALA A 154 -10.02 -8.51 -24.76
C ALA A 154 -11.01 -9.06 -25.79
N PRO A 155 -10.60 -9.11 -27.07
CA PRO A 155 -11.27 -9.93 -28.08
C PRO A 155 -11.34 -11.41 -27.66
N PRO A 156 -12.41 -12.14 -28.04
CA PRO A 156 -12.62 -13.53 -27.63
C PRO A 156 -11.47 -14.50 -27.95
N ASP A 157 -10.69 -14.23 -29.00
CA ASP A 157 -9.54 -15.03 -29.44
C ASP A 157 -8.26 -14.77 -28.64
N VAL A 158 -8.21 -13.67 -27.88
CA VAL A 158 -7.07 -13.26 -27.05
C VAL A 158 -7.34 -13.50 -25.56
N GLU A 159 -8.59 -13.48 -25.13
CA GLU A 159 -8.99 -13.72 -23.72
C GLU A 159 -8.36 -15.00 -23.16
N THR A 160 -8.45 -16.11 -23.90
CA THR A 160 -7.91 -17.40 -23.46
C THR A 160 -6.39 -17.33 -23.22
N LYS A 161 -5.65 -16.55 -24.04
CA LYS A 161 -4.20 -16.38 -23.88
C LYS A 161 -3.88 -15.53 -22.65
N ILE A 162 -4.60 -14.42 -22.46
CA ILE A 162 -4.47 -13.56 -21.27
C ILE A 162 -4.73 -14.37 -20.00
N ARG A 163 -5.79 -15.18 -19.99
CA ARG A 163 -6.15 -16.00 -18.83
C ARG A 163 -5.09 -17.06 -18.51
N VAL A 164 -4.51 -17.72 -19.52
CA VAL A 164 -3.45 -18.72 -19.33
C VAL A 164 -2.16 -18.06 -18.83
N ILE A 165 -1.72 -16.98 -19.46
CA ILE A 165 -0.51 -16.25 -19.05
C ILE A 165 -0.70 -15.63 -17.66
N GLY A 166 -1.88 -15.08 -17.39
CA GLY A 166 -2.22 -14.50 -16.10
C GLY A 166 -2.15 -15.51 -14.96
N LYS A 167 -2.65 -16.74 -15.17
CA LYS A 167 -2.50 -17.84 -14.19
C LYS A 167 -1.02 -18.17 -13.92
N LEU A 168 -0.19 -18.16 -14.95
CA LEU A 168 1.26 -18.39 -14.79
C LEU A 168 1.93 -17.24 -14.02
N ALA A 169 1.55 -16.00 -14.32
CA ALA A 169 2.05 -14.83 -13.62
C ALA A 169 1.66 -14.84 -12.14
N ILE A 170 0.41 -15.17 -11.80
CA ILE A 170 -0.03 -15.34 -10.41
C ILE A 170 0.72 -16.49 -9.73
N ALA A 171 0.95 -17.61 -10.41
CA ALA A 171 1.70 -18.73 -9.82
C ALA A 171 3.17 -18.37 -9.51
N PHE A 172 3.73 -17.39 -10.22
CA PHE A 172 5.13 -16.98 -10.08
C PHE A 172 5.32 -15.78 -9.13
N PHE A 173 4.48 -14.75 -9.27
CA PHE A 173 4.55 -13.51 -8.49
C PHE A 173 3.63 -13.50 -7.29
N GLU A 174 2.80 -14.53 -7.10
CA GLU A 174 1.63 -14.52 -6.23
C GLU A 174 0.62 -13.44 -6.65
N ASN A 175 -0.46 -13.27 -5.89
CA ASN A 175 -1.47 -12.24 -6.18
C ASN A 175 -1.07 -10.89 -5.59
N VAL A 176 0.01 -10.31 -6.10
CA VAL A 176 0.57 -9.02 -5.63
C VAL A 176 -0.06 -7.83 -6.36
N ALA A 177 0.12 -6.62 -5.81
CA ALA A 177 -0.25 -5.38 -6.48
C ALA A 177 0.55 -5.20 -7.79
N VAL A 178 -0.08 -4.78 -8.89
CA VAL A 178 0.62 -4.61 -10.18
C VAL A 178 1.78 -3.61 -10.07
N SER A 179 1.65 -2.61 -9.21
CA SER A 179 2.69 -1.59 -8.99
C SER A 179 3.96 -2.10 -8.29
N SER A 180 3.92 -3.27 -7.65
CA SER A 180 5.10 -3.85 -6.99
C SER A 180 5.96 -4.72 -7.92
N ILE A 181 5.47 -5.01 -9.13
CA ILE A 181 6.21 -5.78 -10.14
C ILE A 181 7.25 -4.87 -10.79
N VAL A 182 8.52 -5.00 -10.39
CA VAL A 182 9.65 -4.23 -10.94
C VAL A 182 10.05 -4.80 -12.30
N LEU A 183 10.29 -3.92 -13.29
CA LEU A 183 10.67 -4.24 -14.68
C LEU A 183 11.85 -5.22 -14.81
N GLU A 184 12.77 -5.29 -13.84
CA GLU A 184 13.88 -6.26 -13.88
C GLU A 184 13.43 -7.73 -13.74
N GLN A 185 12.21 -7.99 -13.26
CA GLN A 185 11.61 -9.34 -13.22
C GLN A 185 10.73 -9.66 -14.45
N THR A 186 10.70 -8.77 -15.45
CA THR A 186 9.72 -8.82 -16.55
C THR A 186 10.21 -9.47 -17.84
N GLU A 187 11.24 -10.32 -17.83
CA GLU A 187 11.54 -11.16 -19.00
C GLU A 187 10.30 -11.96 -19.45
N LEU A 188 9.38 -12.28 -18.53
CA LEU A 188 8.08 -12.89 -18.84
C LEU A 188 7.08 -11.91 -19.51
N MET A 189 7.05 -10.62 -19.14
CA MET A 189 6.14 -9.65 -19.79
C MET A 189 6.62 -9.20 -21.17
N ARG A 190 7.90 -9.38 -21.49
CA ARG A 190 8.44 -9.15 -22.85
C ARG A 190 7.81 -10.09 -23.90
N TRP A 191 7.18 -11.18 -23.47
CA TRP A 191 6.42 -12.10 -24.34
C TRP A 191 4.96 -11.68 -24.53
N MET A 192 4.50 -10.58 -23.92
CA MET A 192 3.23 -9.97 -24.32
C MET A 192 3.44 -9.33 -25.69
N PRO A 193 2.75 -9.80 -26.75
CA PRO A 193 2.82 -9.12 -28.03
C PRO A 193 2.27 -7.70 -27.83
N PRO A 194 2.93 -6.67 -28.39
CA PRO A 194 2.31 -5.36 -28.43
C PRO A 194 0.96 -5.50 -29.15
N PRO A 195 -0.13 -4.91 -28.64
CA PRO A 195 -1.34 -4.82 -29.43
C PRO A 195 -0.98 -3.98 -30.67
N ASP A 196 -1.02 -4.59 -31.84
CA ASP A 196 -0.90 -3.87 -33.10
C ASP A 196 -1.98 -2.77 -33.11
N GLY A 197 -1.55 -1.52 -32.92
CA GLY A 197 -2.38 -0.34 -33.16
C GLY A 197 -2.80 0.54 -31.98
N ILE A 198 -2.19 0.44 -30.79
CA ILE A 198 -2.38 1.48 -29.75
C ILE A 198 -1.02 2.07 -29.37
N GLU A 199 -0.80 3.32 -29.79
CA GLU A 199 0.34 4.12 -29.38
C GLU A 199 0.46 4.14 -27.86
N CYS A 200 1.67 3.82 -27.43
CA CYS A 200 2.11 3.75 -26.05
C CYS A 200 1.93 5.11 -25.36
N ALA A 201 1.03 5.18 -24.38
CA ALA A 201 1.00 6.25 -23.39
C ALA A 201 1.43 5.70 -22.02
N ILE A 202 2.61 5.08 -21.96
CA ILE A 202 3.38 5.04 -20.70
C ILE A 202 4.42 6.13 -20.82
N THR A 203 3.95 7.38 -20.74
CA THR A 203 4.84 8.51 -20.49
C THR A 203 5.07 8.56 -18.99
N VAL A 204 6.30 8.29 -18.61
CA VAL A 204 6.84 8.51 -17.27
C VAL A 204 6.63 9.97 -16.88
N SER A 205 5.89 10.20 -15.80
CA SER A 205 5.98 11.38 -14.93
C SER A 205 5.44 11.03 -13.55
#